data_AF-A0A7J2JPK1-F1
#
_entry.id   AF-A0A7J2JPK1-F1
#
_cell.length_a   1.000
_cell.length_b   1.000
_cell.length_c   1.000
_cell.angle_alpha   90.00
_cell.angle_beta   90.00
_cell.angle_gamma   90.00
#
_symmetry.space_group_name_H-M   'P 1'
#
loop_
_entity.id
_entity.type
_entity.pdbx_description
1 polymer ?
#
loop_
_entity_poly.entity_id
_entity_poly.type
_entity_poly.pdbx_seq_one_letter_code
_entity_poly.pdbx_strand_id
1 'polypeptide(L)'
;SKATGIPRTKVYSTLYSLADAGLVSMKSGRPLLFSTLPPEELPSLLADNVVIDAVRKLSLIKKIHQLEIAEGLWILSEVVLPVSGPILRKFSQFVIKNAKEFLILIFSRENSDLMPKEFPPVRTSLLVDSHEAYSELTIPGPKEVRFGRYDMFAAVTRDMAVISDERIEIGLYISEKRLLKAITMMTRSLYLSGLPGTE
;
A
#
# COMPACT_ATOMS: atom_id res chain seq x y z
N SER A 1 4.98 40.63 4.35
CA SER A 1 4.16 40.57 5.58
C SER A 1 2.89 41.39 5.46
N LYS A 2 2.93 42.74 5.44
CA LYS A 2 1.68 43.54 5.30
C LYS A 2 0.94 43.31 3.96
N ALA A 3 1.69 43.08 2.87
CA ALA A 3 1.10 42.86 1.55
C ALA A 3 0.75 41.40 1.22
N THR A 4 1.27 40.42 1.97
CA THR A 4 1.23 39.00 1.58
C THR A 4 0.46 38.11 2.56
N GLY A 5 -0.02 38.63 3.69
CA GLY A 5 -0.64 37.83 4.75
C GLY A 5 0.31 36.87 5.50
N ILE A 6 1.56 36.71 5.02
CA ILE A 6 2.55 35.81 5.64
C ILE A 6 3.09 36.44 6.94
N PRO A 7 3.11 35.69 8.07
CA PRO A 7 3.73 36.12 9.32
C PRO A 7 5.18 36.56 9.10
N ARG A 8 5.60 37.69 9.70
CA ARG A 8 6.96 38.24 9.52
C ARG A 8 8.05 37.21 9.77
N THR A 9 7.85 36.35 10.76
CA THR A 9 8.75 35.27 11.15
C THR A 9 8.93 34.18 10.09
N LYS A 10 8.00 34.05 9.13
CA LYS A 10 8.00 33.00 8.10
C LYS A 10 8.25 33.51 6.68
N VAL A 11 8.42 34.82 6.49
CA VAL A 11 8.58 35.40 5.14
C VAL A 11 9.78 34.79 4.42
N TYR A 12 10.94 34.75 5.08
CA TYR A 12 12.15 34.20 4.46
C TYR A 12 12.08 32.70 4.24
N SER A 13 11.59 31.91 5.21
CA SER A 13 11.45 30.46 5.05
C SER A 13 10.53 30.10 3.88
N THR A 14 9.44 30.85 3.72
CA THR A 14 8.50 30.64 2.61
C THR A 14 9.13 30.99 1.27
N LEU A 15 9.88 32.10 1.21
CA LEU A 15 10.59 32.51 -0.01
C LEU A 15 11.69 31.50 -0.40
N TYR A 16 12.39 30.93 0.59
CA TYR A 16 13.35 29.85 0.33
C TYR A 16 12.66 28.58 -0.18
N SER A 17 11.56 28.14 0.42
CA SER A 17 10.81 26.97 -0.08
C SER A 17 10.24 27.19 -1.50
N LEU A 18 9.81 28.41 -1.81
CA LEU A 18 9.38 28.77 -3.16
C LEU A 18 10.54 28.81 -4.15
N ALA A 19 11.74 29.19 -3.70
CA ALA A 19 12.94 29.15 -4.52
C ALA A 19 13.43 27.72 -4.78
N ASP A 20 13.41 26.86 -3.77
CA ASP A 20 13.71 25.43 -3.90
C ASP A 20 12.73 24.73 -4.84
N ALA A 21 11.45 25.14 -4.82
CA ALA A 21 10.42 24.67 -5.74
C ALA A 21 10.54 25.26 -7.16
N GLY A 22 11.50 26.16 -7.41
CA GLY A 22 11.70 26.83 -8.69
C GLY A 22 10.62 27.86 -9.05
N LEU A 23 9.75 28.25 -8.10
CA LEU A 23 8.64 29.18 -8.31
C LEU A 23 9.06 30.65 -8.16
N VAL A 24 10.20 30.89 -7.50
CA VAL A 24 10.75 32.22 -7.25
C VAL A 24 12.27 32.16 -7.47
N SER A 25 12.82 33.09 -8.23
CA SER A 25 14.27 33.21 -8.40
C SER A 25 14.87 34.09 -7.30
N MET A 26 15.95 33.62 -6.68
CA MET A 26 16.72 34.39 -5.72
C MET A 26 17.91 35.05 -6.41
N LYS A 27 18.01 36.38 -6.35
CA LYS A 27 19.20 37.13 -6.79
C LYS A 27 20.03 37.49 -5.57
N SER A 28 21.28 37.02 -5.56
CA SER A 28 22.25 37.36 -4.52
C SER A 28 22.59 38.85 -4.62
N GLY A 29 22.22 39.62 -3.59
CA GLY A 29 22.48 41.05 -3.48
C GLY A 29 22.37 41.52 -2.04
N ARG A 30 22.72 42.78 -1.78
CA ARG A 30 22.45 43.46 -0.50
C ARG A 30 21.51 44.63 -0.77
N PRO A 31 20.20 44.50 -0.54
CA PRO A 31 19.50 43.36 0.08
C PRO A 31 19.27 42.17 -0.87
N LEU A 32 18.97 41.00 -0.28
CA LEU A 32 18.54 39.79 -1.01
C LEU A 32 17.21 40.06 -1.72
N LEU A 33 17.18 39.81 -3.04
CA LEU A 33 16.00 40.05 -3.87
C LEU A 33 15.40 38.73 -4.36
N PHE A 34 14.07 38.66 -4.29
CA PHE A 34 13.27 37.56 -4.79
C PHE A 34 12.38 38.09 -5.91
N SER A 35 12.40 37.43 -7.06
CA SER A 35 11.50 37.74 -8.18
C SER A 35 10.68 36.51 -8.55
N THR A 36 9.40 36.73 -8.82
CA THR A 36 8.49 35.67 -9.27
C THR A 36 8.68 35.40 -10.75
N LEU A 37 8.41 34.18 -11.18
CA LEU A 37 8.18 33.91 -12.60
C LEU A 37 6.90 34.61 -13.07
N PRO A 38 6.81 34.97 -14.37
CA PRO A 38 5.57 35.44 -14.97
C PRO A 38 4.43 34.42 -14.75
N PRO A 39 3.20 34.86 -14.41
CA PRO A 39 2.06 33.97 -14.21
C PRO A 39 1.77 33.03 -15.39
N GLU A 40 2.12 33.46 -16.59
CA GLU A 40 1.93 32.71 -17.85
C GLU A 40 2.86 31.49 -17.96
N GLU A 41 4.01 31.51 -17.29
CA GLU A 41 5.01 30.43 -17.34
C GLU A 41 4.81 29.39 -16.21
N LEU A 42 4.07 29.76 -15.16
CA LEU A 42 3.79 28.91 -14.00
C LEU A 42 3.11 27.57 -14.34
N PRO A 43 2.06 27.53 -15.19
CA PRO A 43 1.40 26.27 -15.54
C PRO A 43 2.34 25.27 -16.21
N SER A 44 3.19 25.74 -17.14
CA SER A 44 4.15 24.89 -17.86
C SER A 44 5.20 24.32 -16.90
N LEU A 45 5.76 25.14 -16.01
CA LEU A 45 6.76 24.69 -15.04
C LEU A 45 6.19 23.68 -14.03
N LEU A 46 4.94 23.88 -13.58
CA LEU A 46 4.25 22.92 -12.72
C LEU A 46 3.95 21.61 -13.47
N ALA A 47 3.50 21.70 -14.71
CA ALA A 47 3.25 20.53 -15.56
C ALA A 47 4.54 19.73 -15.79
N ASP A 48 5.65 20.39 -16.13
CA ASP A 48 6.95 19.76 -16.34
C ASP A 48 7.44 19.06 -15.08
N ASN A 49 7.31 19.70 -13.90
CA ASN A 49 7.69 19.07 -12.64
C ASN A 49 6.85 17.82 -12.34
N VAL A 50 5.54 17.86 -12.59
CA VAL A 50 4.65 16.69 -12.43
C VAL A 50 5.03 15.59 -13.41
N VAL A 51 5.30 15.93 -14.67
CA VAL A 51 5.71 14.97 -15.71
C VAL A 51 7.07 14.35 -15.38
N ILE A 52 8.06 15.14 -14.97
CA ILE A 52 9.39 14.65 -14.58
C ILE A 52 9.28 13.70 -13.39
N ASP A 53 8.47 14.03 -12.38
CA ASP A 53 8.29 13.18 -11.21
C ASP A 53 7.55 11.89 -11.55
N ALA A 54 6.53 11.97 -12.42
CA ALA A 54 5.84 10.81 -12.96
C ALA A 54 6.76 9.91 -13.79
N VAL A 55 7.59 10.48 -14.67
CA VAL A 55 8.56 9.75 -15.50
C VAL A 55 9.62 9.08 -14.62
N ARG A 56 10.12 9.76 -13.58
CA ARG A 56 11.05 9.16 -12.61
C ARG A 56 10.42 7.97 -11.91
N LYS A 57 9.21 8.12 -11.38
CA LYS A 57 8.46 7.03 -10.71
C LYS A 57 8.21 5.86 -11.67
N LEU A 58 7.75 6.12 -12.88
CA LEU A 58 7.53 5.11 -13.91
C LEU A 58 8.82 4.41 -14.34
N SER A 59 9.94 5.14 -14.41
CA SER A 59 11.26 4.55 -14.73
C SER A 59 11.75 3.61 -13.63
N LEU A 60 11.48 3.93 -12.37
CA LEU A 60 11.78 3.06 -11.22
C LEU A 60 10.90 1.82 -11.27
N ILE A 61 9.59 1.96 -11.51
CA ILE A 61 8.67 0.84 -11.68
C ILE A 61 9.13 -0.06 -12.83
N LYS A 62 9.52 0.51 -13.97
CA LYS A 62 10.04 -0.24 -15.12
C LYS A 62 11.34 -0.98 -14.79
N LYS A 63 12.26 -0.34 -14.07
CA LYS A 63 13.51 -0.99 -13.61
C LYS A 63 13.22 -2.12 -12.62
N ILE A 64 12.34 -1.91 -11.65
CA ILE A 64 11.89 -2.93 -10.70
C ILE A 64 11.24 -4.11 -11.42
N HIS A 65 10.44 -3.83 -12.46
CA HIS A 65 9.81 -4.86 -13.29
C HIS A 65 10.82 -5.63 -14.15
N GLN A 66 11.84 -4.96 -14.69
CA GLN A 66 12.92 -5.56 -15.49
C GLN A 66 13.92 -6.36 -14.66
N LEU A 67 14.00 -6.13 -13.35
CA LEU A 67 14.97 -6.78 -12.48
C LEU A 67 14.68 -8.26 -12.20
N GLU A 68 13.65 -8.86 -12.80
CA GLU A 68 13.24 -10.27 -12.58
C GLU A 68 13.48 -10.71 -11.13
N ILE A 69 13.05 -9.88 -10.17
CA ILE A 69 13.46 -10.03 -8.77
C ILE A 69 13.03 -11.40 -8.30
N ALA A 70 13.99 -12.32 -8.28
CA ALA A 70 13.88 -13.62 -7.69
C ALA A 70 13.44 -13.42 -6.24
N GLU A 71 12.54 -14.29 -5.79
CA GLU A 71 11.96 -14.33 -4.44
C GLU A 71 12.95 -13.80 -3.39
N GLY A 72 12.77 -12.57 -2.87
CA GLY A 72 13.73 -12.13 -1.85
C GLY A 72 13.66 -10.71 -1.31
N LEU A 73 13.30 -9.68 -2.10
CA LEU A 73 13.37 -8.33 -1.55
C LEU A 73 12.31 -7.37 -2.12
N TRP A 74 11.10 -7.44 -1.57
CA TRP A 74 10.06 -6.42 -1.75
C TRP A 74 10.04 -5.49 -0.54
N ILE A 75 10.89 -4.46 -0.52
CA ILE A 75 10.77 -3.38 0.47
C ILE A 75 9.75 -2.37 -0.06
N LEU A 76 8.48 -2.73 0.05
CA LEU A 76 7.36 -1.88 -0.32
C LEU A 76 6.68 -1.39 0.95
N SER A 77 7.27 -0.37 1.59
CA SER A 77 6.76 0.31 2.78
C SER A 77 6.07 1.62 2.41
N GLU A 78 4.99 1.96 3.11
CA GLU A 78 4.24 3.21 2.90
C GLU A 78 3.68 3.38 1.49
N VAL A 79 3.26 2.29 0.85
CA VAL A 79 2.69 2.31 -0.50
C VAL A 79 1.28 1.72 -0.57
N VAL A 80 0.54 2.15 -1.57
CA VAL A 80 -0.71 1.53 -2.03
C VAL A 80 -0.53 1.25 -3.52
N LEU A 81 -0.62 -0.01 -3.91
CA LEU A 81 -0.38 -0.44 -5.28
C LEU A 81 -1.60 -1.20 -5.81
N PRO A 82 -2.22 -0.74 -6.91
CA PRO A 82 -3.13 -1.60 -7.66
C PRO A 82 -2.32 -2.72 -8.30
N VAL A 83 -2.79 -3.95 -8.12
CA VAL A 83 -2.14 -5.17 -8.60
C VAL A 83 -3.20 -6.06 -9.24
N SER A 84 -2.84 -6.75 -10.31
CA SER A 84 -3.77 -7.61 -11.06
C SER A 84 -3.13 -8.94 -11.46
N GLY A 85 -4.00 -9.93 -11.65
CA GLY A 85 -3.68 -11.24 -12.20
C GLY A 85 -2.45 -11.91 -11.55
N PRO A 86 -1.44 -12.35 -12.33
CA PRO A 86 -0.31 -13.11 -11.80
C PRO A 86 0.50 -12.39 -10.71
N ILE A 87 0.57 -11.06 -10.78
CA ILE A 87 1.32 -10.26 -9.80
C ILE A 87 0.60 -10.28 -8.45
N LEU A 88 -0.72 -10.11 -8.46
CA LEU A 88 -1.54 -10.13 -7.25
C LEU A 88 -1.41 -11.47 -6.49
N ARG A 89 -1.32 -12.59 -7.22
CA ARG A 89 -1.06 -13.91 -6.61
C ARG A 89 0.30 -13.95 -5.87
N LYS A 90 1.36 -13.42 -6.48
CA LYS A 90 2.69 -13.31 -5.84
C LYS A 90 2.65 -12.42 -4.60
N PHE A 91 1.95 -11.29 -4.67
CA PHE A 91 1.79 -10.39 -3.51
C PHE A 91 1.01 -11.04 -2.38
N SER A 92 -0.05 -11.79 -2.70
CA SER A 92 -0.85 -12.53 -1.73
C SER A 92 0.01 -13.54 -0.97
N GLN A 93 0.79 -14.36 -1.70
CA GLN A 93 1.73 -15.31 -1.10
C GLN A 93 2.83 -14.61 -0.29
N PHE A 94 3.36 -13.49 -0.79
CA PHE A 94 4.36 -12.70 -0.08
C PHE A 94 3.81 -12.19 1.26
N VAL A 95 2.60 -11.61 1.29
CA VAL A 95 1.96 -11.13 2.52
C VAL A 95 1.74 -12.28 3.51
N ILE A 96 1.21 -13.41 3.06
CA ILE A 96 0.95 -14.57 3.92
C ILE A 96 2.27 -15.10 4.52
N LYS A 97 3.30 -15.33 3.70
CA LYS A 97 4.58 -15.90 4.15
C LYS A 97 5.35 -14.99 5.12
N ASN A 98 5.19 -13.67 5.01
CA ASN A 98 5.94 -12.70 5.81
C ASN A 98 5.19 -12.21 7.06
N ALA A 99 4.08 -12.84 7.44
CA ALA A 99 3.39 -12.50 8.67
C ALA A 99 4.26 -12.78 9.91
N LYS A 100 4.38 -11.81 10.82
CA LYS A 100 5.24 -11.90 12.03
C LYS A 100 4.48 -12.01 13.35
N GLU A 101 3.39 -11.27 13.50
CA GLU A 101 2.62 -11.22 14.75
C GLU A 101 1.26 -11.88 14.61
N PHE A 102 0.56 -11.55 13.53
CA PHE A 102 -0.75 -12.11 13.21
C PHE A 102 -0.94 -12.18 11.71
N LEU A 103 -1.85 -13.06 11.31
CA LEU A 103 -2.41 -13.14 9.99
C LEU A 103 -3.95 -13.18 10.12
N ILE A 104 -4.63 -12.29 9.41
CA ILE A 104 -6.08 -12.40 9.18
C ILE A 104 -6.23 -12.78 7.71
N LEU A 105 -6.92 -13.87 7.46
CA LEU A 105 -7.09 -14.41 6.13
C LEU A 105 -8.57 -14.66 5.86
N ILE A 106 -9.09 -14.00 4.82
CA ILE A 106 -10.40 -14.25 4.23
C ILE A 106 -10.14 -14.86 2.87
N PHE A 107 -10.64 -16.08 2.66
CA PHE A 107 -10.39 -16.81 1.43
C PHE A 107 -11.53 -17.80 1.19
N SER A 108 -11.64 -18.31 -0.03
CA SER A 108 -12.65 -19.25 -0.46
C SER A 108 -12.00 -20.44 -1.14
N ARG A 109 -12.80 -21.45 -1.51
CA ARG A 109 -12.27 -22.58 -2.27
C ARG A 109 -11.64 -22.16 -3.60
N GLU A 110 -12.10 -21.07 -4.22
CA GLU A 110 -11.59 -20.60 -5.52
C GLU A 110 -10.12 -20.15 -5.47
N ASN A 111 -9.60 -19.82 -4.29
CA ASN A 111 -8.25 -19.31 -4.09
C ASN A 111 -7.42 -20.12 -3.08
N SER A 112 -7.83 -21.38 -2.81
CA SER A 112 -7.05 -22.30 -1.98
C SER A 112 -5.65 -22.60 -2.57
N ASP A 113 -5.50 -22.48 -3.89
CA ASP A 113 -4.23 -22.65 -4.62
C ASP A 113 -3.16 -21.62 -4.24
N LEU A 114 -3.58 -20.47 -3.67
CA LEU A 114 -2.65 -19.45 -3.20
C LEU A 114 -1.98 -19.79 -1.88
N MET A 115 -2.52 -20.75 -1.14
CA MET A 115 -2.07 -21.02 0.21
C MET A 115 -0.68 -21.64 0.17
N PRO A 116 0.31 -21.04 0.88
CA PRO A 116 1.63 -21.61 0.91
C PRO A 116 1.59 -22.97 1.61
N LYS A 117 2.44 -23.89 1.17
CA LYS A 117 2.61 -25.19 1.84
C LYS A 117 3.04 -25.05 3.30
N GLU A 118 3.76 -23.98 3.61
CA GLU A 118 4.24 -23.64 4.93
C GLU A 118 3.73 -22.25 5.30
N PHE A 119 2.87 -22.17 6.32
CA PHE A 119 2.47 -20.89 6.91
C PHE A 119 3.44 -20.48 8.02
N PRO A 120 3.62 -19.16 8.24
CA PRO A 120 4.39 -18.69 9.38
C PRO A 120 3.70 -19.07 10.70
N PRO A 121 4.46 -19.38 11.77
CA PRO A 121 3.92 -19.80 13.06
C PRO A 121 3.41 -18.61 13.88
N VAL A 122 2.35 -17.95 13.38
CA VAL A 122 1.74 -16.75 14.00
C VAL A 122 0.27 -17.01 14.34
N ARG A 123 -0.33 -16.13 15.16
CA ARG A 123 -1.77 -16.22 15.43
C ARG A 123 -2.55 -15.95 14.15
N THR A 124 -3.37 -16.91 13.75
CA THR A 124 -4.09 -16.85 12.47
C THR A 124 -5.60 -16.84 12.70
N SER A 125 -6.27 -15.79 12.22
CA SER A 125 -7.74 -15.69 12.18
C SER A 125 -8.21 -15.98 10.75
N LEU A 126 -9.00 -17.04 10.59
CA LEU A 126 -9.44 -17.55 9.29
C LEU A 126 -10.94 -17.33 9.13
N LEU A 127 -11.33 -16.72 8.01
CA LEU A 127 -12.71 -16.68 7.55
C LEU A 127 -12.77 -17.43 6.23
N VAL A 128 -13.52 -18.54 6.21
CA VAL A 128 -13.56 -19.47 5.08
C VAL A 128 -15.00 -19.71 4.66
N ASP A 129 -15.23 -19.91 3.36
CA ASP A 129 -16.55 -20.16 2.80
C ASP A 129 -17.12 -21.56 3.13
N SER A 130 -16.26 -22.54 3.40
CA SER A 130 -16.62 -23.96 3.48
C SER A 130 -15.64 -24.77 4.34
N HIS A 131 -16.14 -25.88 4.90
CA HIS A 131 -15.30 -26.83 5.65
C HIS A 131 -14.29 -27.54 4.75
N GLU A 132 -14.66 -27.81 3.50
CA GLU A 132 -13.80 -28.43 2.50
C GLU A 132 -12.56 -27.57 2.23
N ALA A 133 -12.75 -26.27 1.96
CA ALA A 133 -11.64 -25.35 1.75
C ALA A 133 -10.72 -25.23 2.98
N TYR A 134 -11.29 -25.32 4.19
CA TYR A 134 -10.50 -25.36 5.42
C TYR A 134 -9.71 -26.67 5.58
N SER A 135 -10.31 -27.81 5.25
CA SER A 135 -9.69 -29.13 5.42
C SER A 135 -8.43 -29.34 4.57
N GLU A 136 -8.29 -28.59 3.48
CA GLU A 136 -7.12 -28.59 2.59
C GLU A 136 -5.92 -27.84 3.20
N LEU A 137 -6.09 -27.13 4.33
CA LEU A 137 -5.06 -26.25 4.90
C LEU A 137 -4.32 -26.83 6.10
N THR A 138 -3.00 -26.93 5.96
CA THR A 138 -2.09 -27.23 7.06
C THR A 138 -1.49 -25.93 7.62
N ILE A 139 -2.22 -25.30 8.55
CA ILE A 139 -1.73 -24.09 9.25
C ILE A 139 -1.10 -24.48 10.60
N PRO A 140 0.15 -24.09 10.93
CA PRO A 140 0.70 -24.14 12.28
C PRO A 140 0.18 -23.01 13.20
N GLY A 141 0.18 -23.24 14.52
CA GLY A 141 -0.08 -22.22 15.54
C GLY A 141 -1.54 -22.06 16.00
N PRO A 142 -1.84 -21.05 16.84
CA PRO A 142 -3.19 -20.79 17.33
C PRO A 142 -4.08 -20.32 16.18
N LYS A 143 -5.18 -21.05 15.96
CA LYS A 143 -6.16 -20.76 14.91
C LYS A 143 -7.50 -20.40 15.53
N GLU A 144 -8.09 -19.36 15.01
CA GLU A 144 -9.51 -19.12 15.21
C GLU A 144 -10.18 -19.15 13.83
N VAL A 145 -11.10 -20.09 13.66
CA VAL A 145 -11.76 -20.34 12.38
C VAL A 145 -13.21 -19.87 12.47
N ARG A 146 -13.64 -19.17 11.44
CA ARG A 146 -15.02 -18.78 11.23
C ARG A 146 -15.45 -19.12 9.81
N PHE A 147 -16.72 -19.45 9.65
CA PHE A 147 -17.33 -19.78 8.38
C PHE A 147 -18.27 -18.67 7.93
N GLY A 148 -18.13 -18.27 6.67
CA GLY A 148 -18.94 -17.22 6.06
C GLY A 148 -18.49 -16.96 4.63
N ARG A 149 -19.44 -16.81 3.72
CA ARG A 149 -19.15 -16.55 2.31
C ARG A 149 -19.00 -15.05 2.07
N TYR A 150 -17.85 -14.69 1.51
CA TYR A 150 -17.57 -13.34 1.03
C TYR A 150 -16.91 -13.46 -0.34
N ASP A 151 -17.40 -12.71 -1.32
CA ASP A 151 -16.87 -12.71 -2.69
C ASP A 151 -15.58 -11.87 -2.77
N MET A 152 -14.64 -12.12 -1.86
CA MET A 152 -13.36 -11.41 -1.77
C MET A 152 -12.25 -12.32 -1.24
N PHE A 153 -11.03 -11.96 -1.56
CA PHE A 153 -9.83 -12.48 -0.93
C PHE A 153 -9.15 -11.36 -0.13
N ALA A 154 -8.70 -11.67 1.09
CA ALA A 154 -7.90 -10.74 1.88
C ALA A 154 -6.87 -11.46 2.73
N ALA A 155 -5.62 -11.02 2.66
CA ALA A 155 -4.55 -11.40 3.58
C ALA A 155 -4.04 -10.15 4.27
N VAL A 156 -4.14 -10.08 5.60
CA VAL A 156 -3.79 -8.89 6.38
C VAL A 156 -2.85 -9.27 7.52
N THR A 157 -1.75 -8.54 7.62
CA THR A 157 -0.73 -8.70 8.65
C THR A 157 -0.52 -7.37 9.39
N ARG A 158 0.46 -7.32 10.29
CA ARG A 158 0.87 -6.09 10.97
C ARG A 158 1.33 -5.00 10.00
N ASP A 159 2.10 -5.39 8.98
CA ASP A 159 2.92 -4.45 8.19
C ASP A 159 2.40 -4.28 6.76
N MET A 160 1.54 -5.20 6.31
CA MET A 160 1.07 -5.25 4.93
C MET A 160 -0.26 -5.98 4.80
N ALA A 161 -1.01 -5.64 3.75
CA ALA A 161 -2.26 -6.29 3.37
C ALA A 161 -2.35 -6.44 1.85
N VAL A 162 -3.06 -7.49 1.43
CA VAL A 162 -3.61 -7.63 0.10
C VAL A 162 -5.11 -7.84 0.23
N ILE A 163 -5.89 -7.13 -0.61
CA ILE A 163 -7.33 -7.37 -0.76
C ILE A 163 -7.65 -7.41 -2.25
N SER A 164 -8.51 -8.33 -2.66
CA SER A 164 -8.99 -8.44 -4.03
C SER A 164 -10.41 -8.99 -4.10
N ASP A 165 -10.95 -9.01 -5.31
CA ASP A 165 -12.08 -9.88 -5.62
C ASP A 165 -11.72 -11.37 -5.38
N GLU A 166 -12.73 -12.22 -5.30
CA GLU A 166 -12.59 -13.66 -5.06
C GLU A 166 -11.69 -14.38 -6.08
N ARG A 167 -11.76 -13.96 -7.35
CA ARG A 167 -11.01 -14.56 -8.47
C ARG A 167 -9.59 -14.02 -8.59
N ILE A 168 -9.27 -12.99 -7.82
CA ILE A 168 -7.93 -12.42 -7.72
C ILE A 168 -7.51 -11.88 -9.10
N GLU A 169 -8.47 -11.24 -9.77
CA GLU A 169 -8.25 -10.56 -11.03
C GLU A 169 -7.66 -9.17 -10.77
N ILE A 170 -8.21 -8.44 -9.79
CA ILE A 170 -7.82 -7.06 -9.46
C ILE A 170 -7.87 -6.87 -7.95
N GLY A 171 -6.83 -6.23 -7.42
CA GLY A 171 -6.72 -5.97 -6.00
C GLY A 171 -5.77 -4.84 -5.65
N LEU A 172 -5.57 -4.67 -4.36
CA LEU A 172 -4.70 -3.67 -3.77
C LEU A 172 -3.71 -4.36 -2.84
N TYR A 173 -2.42 -4.06 -3.04
CA TYR A 173 -1.41 -4.23 -2.01
C TYR A 173 -1.29 -2.93 -1.21
N ILE A 174 -1.23 -3.05 0.10
CA ILE A 174 -1.29 -1.91 1.02
C ILE A 174 -0.23 -2.11 2.12
N SER A 175 0.67 -1.15 2.25
CA SER A 175 1.59 -1.01 3.40
C SER A 175 1.63 0.42 3.96
N GLU A 176 0.84 1.33 3.39
CA GLU A 176 0.58 2.65 3.98
C GLU A 176 -0.15 2.50 5.31
N LYS A 177 0.43 3.07 6.37
CA LYS A 177 0.04 2.82 7.77
C LYS A 177 -1.42 3.15 8.07
N ARG A 178 -1.93 4.28 7.57
CA ARG A 178 -3.30 4.73 7.88
C ARG A 178 -4.32 3.82 7.22
N LEU A 179 -4.14 3.55 5.93
CA LEU A 179 -5.02 2.67 5.17
C LEU A 179 -4.92 1.23 5.68
N LEU A 180 -3.72 0.73 5.97
CA LEU A 180 -3.52 -0.60 6.53
C LEU A 180 -4.29 -0.77 7.86
N LYS A 181 -4.27 0.25 8.72
CA LYS A 181 -5.05 0.23 9.96
C LYS A 181 -6.55 0.14 9.69
N ALA A 182 -7.06 0.94 8.74
CA ALA A 182 -8.47 0.92 8.36
C ALA A 182 -8.88 -0.45 7.79
N ILE A 183 -8.08 -0.99 6.87
CA ILE A 183 -8.26 -2.33 6.31
C ILE A 183 -8.26 -3.39 7.39
N THR A 184 -7.28 -3.36 8.30
CA THR A 184 -7.21 -4.31 9.41
C THR A 184 -8.49 -4.29 10.25
N MET A 185 -9.04 -3.11 10.53
CA MET A 185 -10.30 -2.98 11.27
C MET A 185 -11.49 -3.55 10.47
N MET A 186 -11.58 -3.24 9.18
CA MET A 186 -12.64 -3.76 8.30
C MET A 186 -12.58 -5.28 8.20
N THR A 187 -11.42 -5.86 7.90
CA THR A 187 -11.22 -7.30 7.77
C THR A 187 -11.49 -8.02 9.08
N ARG A 188 -11.13 -7.45 10.24
CA ARG A 188 -11.51 -7.99 11.55
C ARG A 188 -13.02 -7.99 11.76
N SER A 189 -13.70 -6.92 11.36
CA SER A 189 -15.17 -6.86 11.48
C SER A 189 -15.84 -7.92 10.62
N LEU A 190 -15.34 -8.14 9.39
CA LEU A 190 -15.83 -9.19 8.50
C LEU A 190 -15.59 -10.58 9.12
N TYR A 191 -14.38 -10.84 9.59
CA TYR A 191 -14.06 -12.08 10.31
C TYR A 191 -15.03 -12.32 11.47
N LEU A 192 -15.26 -11.33 12.34
CA LEU A 192 -16.17 -11.48 13.49
C LEU A 192 -17.64 -11.68 13.11
N SER A 193 -18.06 -11.28 11.90
CA SER A 193 -19.41 -11.54 11.41
C SER A 193 -19.62 -12.97 10.91
N GLY A 194 -18.55 -13.73 10.66
CA GLY A 194 -18.63 -15.16 10.34
C GLY A 194 -19.10 -16.01 11.52
N LEU A 195 -19.71 -17.14 11.24
CA LEU A 195 -20.12 -18.12 12.24
C LEU A 195 -18.88 -18.79 12.85
N PRO A 196 -18.79 -18.93 14.19
CA PRO A 196 -17.69 -19.65 14.81
C PRO A 196 -17.64 -21.09 14.28
N GLY A 197 -16.46 -21.51 13.81
CA GLY A 197 -16.19 -22.91 13.53
C GLY A 197 -16.08 -23.66 14.85
N THR A 198 -17.03 -24.55 15.14
CA THR A 198 -16.86 -25.55 16.20
C THR A 198 -15.98 -26.67 15.63
N GLU A 199 -14.92 -27.02 16.35
CA GLU A 199 -14.15 -28.25 16.12
C GLU A 199 -15.06 -29.50 16.14
#